data_AF-A0A3D3A508-F1
#
_entry.id   AF-A0A3D3A508-F1
#
_cell.length_a   1.000
_cell.length_b   1.000
_cell.length_c   1.000
_cell.angle_alpha   90.00
_cell.angle_beta   90.00
_cell.angle_gamma   90.00
#
_symmetry.space_group_name_H-M   'P 1'
#
loop_
_entity.id
_entity.type
_entity.pdbx_description
1 polymer ?
#
loop_
_entity_poly.entity_id
_entity_poly.type
_entity_poly.pdbx_seq_one_letter_code
_entity_poly.pdbx_strand_id
1 'polypeptide(L)'
;MYFWGLMGATEVIFIFAVYLLLFGAKGIPSLAKTMGQAVRTFRNATEDIQREILADDRPKKSDFSNVRDVTSPRPEDTDGIVGDGPMDQSKTTQDA
;
A
#
# COMPACT_ATOMS: atom_id res chain seq x y z
N MET A 1 -50.54 4.30 -6.83
CA MET A 1 -49.37 4.62 -5.99
C MET A 1 -48.21 5.00 -6.91
N TYR A 2 -48.22 6.20 -7.50
CA TYR A 2 -47.12 6.75 -8.33
C TYR A 2 -46.87 8.25 -8.08
N PHE A 3 -47.57 8.83 -7.09
CA PHE A 3 -47.59 10.27 -6.87
C PHE A 3 -46.33 10.80 -6.16
N TRP A 4 -45.52 9.93 -5.54
CA TRP A 4 -44.39 10.38 -4.73
C TRP A 4 -43.07 10.49 -5.50
N GLY A 5 -42.86 9.66 -6.53
CA GLY A 5 -41.65 9.71 -7.37
C GLY A 5 -41.65 10.86 -8.38
N LEU A 6 -42.85 11.25 -8.86
CA LEU A 6 -42.98 12.35 -9.83
C LEU A 6 -42.67 13.71 -9.21
N MET A 7 -42.88 13.90 -7.91
CA MET A 7 -42.64 15.20 -7.27
C MET A 7 -41.16 15.60 -7.27
N GLY A 8 -40.23 14.68 -6.95
CA GLY A 8 -38.79 14.98 -6.98
C GLY A 8 -38.21 15.06 -8.40
N ALA A 9 -38.62 14.17 -9.31
CA ALA A 9 -38.11 14.17 -10.68
C ALA A 9 -38.56 15.43 -11.46
N THR A 10 -39.80 15.87 -11.24
CA THR A 10 -40.34 17.07 -11.92
C THR A 10 -39.63 18.33 -11.45
N GLU A 11 -39.31 18.45 -10.16
CA GLU A 11 -38.57 19.60 -9.62
C GLU A 11 -37.15 19.69 -10.21
N VAL A 12 -36.43 18.56 -10.29
CA VAL A 12 -35.11 18.51 -10.94
C VAL A 12 -35.22 18.91 -12.41
N ILE A 13 -36.20 18.38 -13.15
CA ILE A 13 -36.42 18.75 -14.56
C ILE A 13 -36.75 20.24 -14.72
N PHE A 14 -37.55 20.82 -13.82
CA PHE A 14 -37.90 22.23 -13.86
C PHE A 14 -36.68 23.14 -13.63
N ILE A 15 -35.84 22.80 -12.64
CA ILE A 15 -34.59 23.52 -12.37
C ILE A 15 -33.65 23.41 -13.58
N PHE A 16 -33.52 22.22 -14.17
CA PHE A 16 -32.75 22.03 -15.39
C PHE A 16 -33.31 22.85 -16.56
N ALA A 17 -34.63 22.93 -16.72
CA ALA A 17 -35.25 23.73 -17.78
C ALA A 17 -34.92 25.23 -17.64
N VAL A 18 -35.04 25.78 -16.42
CA VAL A 18 -34.65 27.17 -16.12
C VAL A 18 -33.14 27.37 -16.35
N TYR A 19 -32.31 26.44 -15.87
CA TYR A 19 -30.86 26.49 -16.08
C TYR A 19 -30.49 26.48 -17.57
N LEU A 20 -31.12 25.62 -18.37
CA LEU A 20 -30.94 25.58 -19.82
C LEU A 20 -31.50 26.82 -20.53
N LEU A 21 -32.45 27.55 -19.93
CA LEU A 21 -32.88 28.85 -20.47
C LEU A 21 -31.81 29.93 -20.26
N LEU A 22 -31.15 29.93 -19.10
CA LEU A 22 -30.09 30.88 -18.74
C LEU A 22 -28.76 30.60 -19.47
N PHE A 23 -28.35 29.34 -19.51
CA PHE A 23 -27.06 28.91 -20.07
C PHE A 23 -27.16 28.26 -21.46
N GLY A 24 -28.38 27.98 -21.94
CA GLY A 24 -28.63 27.28 -23.19
C GLY A 24 -28.49 25.76 -23.08
N ALA A 25 -28.90 25.05 -24.14
CA ALA A 25 -28.73 23.60 -24.30
C ALA A 25 -27.25 23.13 -24.23
N LYS A 26 -26.29 24.06 -24.36
CA LYS A 26 -24.85 23.78 -24.32
C LYS A 26 -24.24 23.86 -22.92
N GLY A 27 -24.95 24.38 -21.92
CA GLY A 27 -24.44 24.57 -20.56
C GLY A 27 -23.96 23.27 -19.90
N ILE A 28 -24.88 22.33 -19.67
CA ILE A 28 -24.60 21.03 -19.04
C ILE A 28 -23.56 20.20 -19.83
N PRO A 29 -23.68 20.04 -21.17
CA PRO A 29 -22.68 19.28 -21.94
C PRO A 29 -21.27 19.89 -21.88
N SER A 30 -21.13 21.22 -21.84
CA SER A 30 -19.82 21.88 -21.79
C SER A 30 -19.15 21.72 -20.42
N LEU A 31 -19.91 21.85 -19.33
CA LEU A 31 -19.44 21.60 -17.96
C LEU A 31 -19.02 20.14 -17.79
N ALA A 32 -19.84 19.20 -18.28
CA ALA A 32 -19.50 17.78 -18.27
C ALA A 32 -18.22 17.49 -19.06
N LYS A 33 -18.04 18.11 -20.24
CA LYS A 33 -16.84 17.92 -21.07
C LYS A 33 -15.58 18.46 -20.40
N THR A 34 -15.63 19.66 -19.84
CA THR A 34 -14.49 20.30 -19.16
C THR A 34 -14.13 19.56 -17.87
N MET A 35 -15.11 19.20 -17.06
CA MET A 35 -14.92 18.42 -15.83
C MET A 35 -14.42 17.00 -16.13
N GLY A 36 -14.96 16.33 -17.15
CA GLY A 36 -14.49 15.02 -17.59
C GLY A 36 -13.06 15.05 -18.12
N GLN A 37 -12.68 16.11 -18.84
CA GLN A 37 -11.30 16.31 -19.30
C GLN A 37 -10.34 16.58 -18.13
N ALA A 38 -10.76 17.37 -17.14
CA ALA A 38 -9.99 17.62 -15.93
C ALA A 38 -9.76 16.34 -15.12
N VAL A 39 -10.82 15.57 -14.87
CA VAL A 39 -10.75 14.27 -14.16
C VAL A 39 -9.85 13.29 -14.91
N ARG A 40 -9.96 13.21 -16.24
CA ARG A 40 -9.11 12.32 -17.05
C ARG A 40 -7.64 12.70 -16.96
N THR A 41 -7.34 13.99 -17.06
CA THR A 41 -5.96 14.49 -16.99
C THR A 41 -5.36 14.27 -15.60
N PHE A 42 -6.14 14.55 -14.55
CA PHE A 42 -5.73 14.29 -13.16
C PHE A 42 -5.45 12.81 -12.91
N ARG A 43 -6.33 11.92 -13.38
CA ARG A 43 -6.16 10.46 -13.27
C ARG A 43 -4.90 10.00 -13.97
N ASN A 44 -4.65 10.46 -15.20
CA ASN A 44 -3.45 10.11 -15.96
C ASN A 44 -2.18 10.55 -15.23
N ALA A 45 -2.10 11.81 -14.81
CA ALA A 45 -0.95 12.32 -14.06
C ALA A 45 -0.72 11.54 -12.76
N THR A 46 -1.79 11.17 -12.06
CA THR A 46 -1.71 10.37 -10.83
C THR A 46 -1.26 8.93 -11.11
N GLU A 47 -1.65 8.33 -12.23
CA GLU A 47 -1.17 7.00 -12.63
C GLU A 47 0.32 7.00 -12.99
N ASP A 48 0.79 8.03 -13.68
CA ASP A 48 2.20 8.16 -14.04
C ASP A 48 3.08 8.28 -12.78
N ILE A 49 2.68 9.14 -11.83
CA ILE A 49 3.35 9.27 -10.52
C ILE A 49 3.34 7.94 -9.76
N GLN A 50 2.22 7.22 -9.73
CA GLN A 50 2.15 5.92 -9.07
C GLN A 50 3.07 4.89 -9.73
N ARG A 51 3.16 4.88 -11.06
CA ARG A 51 4.06 3.96 -11.79
C ARG A 51 5.52 4.26 -11.51
N GLU A 52 5.91 5.53 -11.43
CA GLU A 52 7.28 5.93 -11.07
C GLU A 52 7.62 5.51 -9.64
N ILE A 53 6.73 5.79 -8.68
CA ILE A 53 6.94 5.42 -7.27
C ILE A 53 7.03 3.90 -7.07
N LEU A 54 6.20 3.12 -7.79
CA LEU A 54 6.17 1.65 -7.69
C LEU A 54 7.27 0.97 -8.52
N ALA A 55 7.80 1.65 -9.55
CA ALA A 55 8.88 1.11 -10.37
C ALA A 55 10.24 1.25 -9.68
N ASP A 56 10.44 2.30 -8.89
CA ASP A 56 11.67 2.53 -8.12
C ASP A 56 11.81 1.53 -6.93
N ASP A 57 10.68 0.99 -6.45
CA ASP A 57 10.62 0.05 -5.32
C ASP A 57 10.63 -1.43 -5.75
N ARG A 58 10.95 -1.75 -7.01
CA ARG A 58 11.24 -3.15 -7.39
C ARG A 58 12.62 -3.50 -6.83
N PRO A 59 12.73 -4.42 -5.85
CA PRO A 59 14.04 -4.92 -5.45
C PRO A 59 14.65 -5.59 -6.67
N LYS A 60 15.76 -5.03 -7.16
CA LYS A 60 16.61 -5.64 -8.17
C LYS A 60 16.95 -7.05 -7.68
N LYS A 61 16.30 -8.05 -8.26
CA LYS A 61 16.52 -9.46 -7.97
C LYS A 61 17.89 -9.85 -8.52
N SER A 62 18.95 -9.51 -7.81
CA SER A 62 20.30 -10.00 -8.08
C SER A 62 21.10 -10.01 -6.77
N ASP A 63 21.73 -11.16 -6.49
CA ASP A 63 22.84 -11.33 -5.54
C ASP A 63 22.55 -11.80 -4.09
N PHE A 64 21.51 -12.61 -3.85
CA PHE A 64 21.39 -13.39 -2.60
C PHE A 64 21.62 -14.92 -2.77
N SER A 65 22.14 -15.37 -3.91
CA SER A 65 22.53 -16.78 -4.11
C SER A 65 23.94 -17.12 -3.62
N ASN A 66 24.79 -16.13 -3.33
CA ASN A 66 26.19 -16.35 -2.92
C ASN A 66 26.45 -16.26 -1.40
N VAL A 67 25.45 -15.95 -0.57
CA VAL A 67 25.62 -15.82 0.90
C VAL A 67 25.36 -17.13 1.65
N ARG A 68 24.82 -18.16 0.98
CA ARG A 68 24.54 -19.46 1.61
C ARG A 68 25.79 -20.34 1.84
N ASP A 69 26.96 -19.91 1.38
CA ASP A 69 28.22 -20.67 1.50
C ASP A 69 29.03 -20.35 2.77
N VAL A 70 28.54 -19.44 3.65
CA VAL A 70 29.26 -19.03 4.87
C VAL A 70 28.65 -19.67 6.13
N THR A 71 27.59 -20.47 6.02
CA THR A 71 26.91 -21.12 7.15
C THR A 71 27.03 -22.65 7.11
N SER A 72 28.19 -23.17 6.71
CA SER A 72 28.58 -24.53 7.08
C SER A 72 29.21 -24.49 8.48
N PRO A 73 28.68 -25.22 9.48
CA PRO A 73 29.33 -25.34 10.77
C PRO A 73 30.70 -26.00 10.56
N ARG A 74 31.78 -25.25 10.78
CA ARG A 74 33.12 -25.80 10.83
C ARG A 74 33.17 -26.73 12.07
N PRO A 75 33.55 -28.01 11.93
CA PRO A 75 33.75 -28.84 13.10
C PRO A 75 34.85 -28.19 13.94
N GLU A 76 34.54 -27.84 15.19
CA GLU A 76 35.52 -27.35 16.15
C GLU A 76 36.47 -28.51 16.50
N ASP A 77 37.61 -28.54 15.83
CA ASP A 77 38.79 -29.31 16.20
C ASP A 77 39.76 -28.42 16.97
N THR A 78 39.64 -28.36 18.29
CA THR A 78 40.80 -28.06 19.16
C THR A 78 40.64 -28.66 20.55
N ASP A 79 41.19 -29.86 20.70
CA ASP A 79 41.85 -30.30 21.92
C ASP A 79 42.78 -29.19 22.46
N GLY A 80 42.76 -28.94 23.78
CA GLY A 80 43.94 -28.38 24.46
C GLY A 80 43.71 -27.33 25.54
N ILE A 81 43.63 -27.79 26.79
CA ILE A 81 44.32 -27.26 27.99
C ILE A 81 44.23 -25.74 28.28
N VAL A 82 43.33 -25.34 29.21
CA VAL A 82 43.56 -24.34 30.29
C VAL A 82 42.49 -24.67 31.36
N GLY A 83 42.73 -25.30 32.51
CA GLY A 83 43.80 -25.06 33.47
C GLY A 83 43.44 -23.84 34.34
N ASP A 84 42.55 -24.02 35.33
CA ASP A 84 42.63 -23.42 36.68
C ASP A 84 41.28 -23.46 37.40
N GLY A 85 41.22 -24.25 38.48
CA GLY A 85 40.14 -24.18 39.47
C GLY A 85 40.24 -22.91 40.34
N PRO A 86 39.19 -22.59 41.09
CA PRO A 86 39.24 -23.04 42.48
C PRO A 86 37.97 -23.80 42.90
N MET A 87 38.22 -24.74 43.82
CA MET A 87 37.24 -25.51 44.56
C MET A 87 36.33 -24.58 45.38
N ASP A 88 35.00 -24.68 45.20
CA ASP A 88 34.07 -24.29 46.25
C ASP A 88 33.28 -25.52 46.71
N GLN A 89 33.54 -25.88 47.97
CA GLN A 89 32.91 -26.96 48.70
C GLN A 89 31.74 -26.36 49.49
N SER A 90 30.54 -26.35 48.93
CA SER A 90 29.32 -26.34 49.75
C SER A 90 28.58 -27.66 49.57
N LYS A 91 28.97 -28.62 50.41
CA LYS A 91 28.25 -29.85 50.71
C LYS A 91 26.80 -29.51 51.12
N THR A 92 25.86 -30.38 50.75
CA THR A 92 24.82 -30.98 51.62
C THR A 92 23.63 -31.40 50.75
N THR A 93 23.69 -32.64 50.26
CA THR A 93 22.79 -33.71 50.69
C THR A 93 21.40 -33.22 51.12
N GLN A 94 20.42 -33.36 50.22
CA GLN A 94 19.01 -33.38 50.61
C GLN A 94 18.34 -34.61 49.98
N ASP A 95 18.77 -35.73 50.52
CA ASP A 95 18.02 -36.93 50.84
C ASP A 95 16.80 -36.62 51.72
N ALA A 96 15.60 -36.84 51.17
CA ALA A 96 14.42 -37.44 51.83
C ALA A 96 13.26 -37.55 50.83
#